data_AF-A0A669DS93-F1
#
_entry.id   AF-A0A669DS93-F1
#
_cell.length_a   1.000
_cell.length_b   1.000
_cell.length_c   1.000
_cell.angle_alpha   90.00
_cell.angle_beta   90.00
_cell.angle_gamma   90.00
#
_symmetry.space_group_name_H-M   'P 1'
#
loop_
_entity.id
_entity.type
_entity.pdbx_description
1 polymer ?
#
loop_
_entity_poly.entity_id
_entity_poly.type
_entity_poly.pdbx_seq_one_letter_code
_entity_poly.pdbx_strand_id
1 'polypeptide(L)'
;MLRLTTGRVGSLLTRRATAAVTTSSTRMASKEVSESVDMSQPMYWDRVDIPLPDRPYKDVLTDADKSLKQKEKGPWGQLTKEEKIALYRLTFCKTYPEMKQQTAEWKTVMGGIFFFLGFTGLVIWWQSVYVYPPRPRTFDDEWKSQQLKRMLDMRINPIQGFSAKWDYEKGQWK
;
A
#
# COMPACT_ATOMS: atom_id res chain seq x y z
N MET A 1 0.10 -75.29 20.59
CA MET A 1 -0.14 -74.06 21.36
C MET A 1 0.16 -72.87 20.47
N LEU A 2 -0.84 -72.07 20.10
CA LEU A 2 -0.75 -70.62 19.84
C LEU A 2 -2.17 -70.15 19.51
N ARG A 3 -2.69 -69.26 20.37
CA ARG A 3 -4.06 -68.75 20.38
C ARG A 3 -4.21 -67.67 19.30
N LEU A 4 -5.20 -67.81 18.43
CA LEU A 4 -5.68 -66.72 17.56
C LEU A 4 -6.76 -65.95 18.33
N THR A 5 -6.52 -64.66 18.54
CA THR A 5 -7.44 -63.73 19.21
C THR A 5 -8.37 -63.08 18.19
N THR A 6 -9.66 -63.15 18.49
CA THR A 6 -10.77 -62.57 17.72
C THR A 6 -10.78 -61.05 17.87
N GLY A 7 -10.61 -60.32 16.76
CA GLY A 7 -10.76 -58.86 16.71
C GLY A 7 -12.13 -58.45 16.14
N ARG A 8 -12.95 -57.77 16.96
CA ARG A 8 -14.25 -57.20 16.62
C ARG A 8 -14.16 -56.14 15.51
N VAL A 9 -15.02 -56.25 14.50
CA VAL A 9 -15.30 -55.18 13.52
C VAL A 9 -16.35 -54.24 14.11
N GLY A 10 -15.92 -53.04 14.51
CA GLY A 10 -16.80 -51.95 14.93
C GLY A 10 -17.08 -51.00 13.77
N SER A 11 -18.35 -50.93 13.36
CA SER A 11 -18.89 -49.98 12.39
C SER A 11 -18.69 -48.52 12.87
N LEU A 12 -18.08 -47.68 12.03
CA LEU A 12 -17.98 -46.24 12.26
C LEU A 12 -19.09 -45.51 11.49
N LEU A 13 -19.99 -44.89 12.25
CA LEU A 13 -21.08 -44.04 11.81
C LEU A 13 -20.57 -42.77 11.10
N THR A 14 -20.98 -42.59 9.85
CA THR A 14 -20.79 -41.38 9.05
C THR A 14 -21.53 -40.19 9.66
N ARG A 15 -20.79 -39.25 10.26
CA ARG A 15 -21.34 -37.98 10.76
C ARG A 15 -21.34 -36.94 9.64
N ARG A 16 -22.46 -36.80 8.92
CA ARG A 16 -22.71 -35.66 8.01
C ARG A 16 -23.03 -34.42 8.86
N ALA A 17 -22.14 -33.44 8.88
CA ALA A 17 -22.43 -32.10 9.40
C ALA A 17 -22.94 -31.23 8.25
N THR A 18 -24.23 -30.92 8.24
CA THR A 18 -24.81 -29.89 7.36
C THR A 18 -24.64 -28.53 8.04
N ALA A 19 -23.76 -27.68 7.52
CA ALA A 19 -23.66 -26.29 7.94
C ALA A 19 -24.87 -25.51 7.42
N ALA A 20 -25.71 -25.01 8.31
CA ALA A 20 -26.80 -24.09 7.98
C ALA A 20 -26.19 -22.70 7.77
N VAL A 21 -26.25 -22.19 6.53
CA VAL A 21 -25.89 -20.81 6.20
C VAL A 21 -27.09 -19.91 6.48
N THR A 22 -27.05 -19.18 7.59
CA THR A 22 -27.98 -18.09 7.87
C THR A 22 -27.53 -16.86 7.09
N THR A 23 -28.21 -16.56 5.98
CA THR A 23 -28.09 -15.28 5.27
C THR A 23 -28.80 -14.19 6.08
N SER A 24 -28.05 -13.38 6.82
CA SER A 24 -28.56 -12.14 7.40
C SER A 24 -28.72 -11.10 6.29
N SER A 25 -29.97 -10.85 5.89
CA SER A 25 -30.34 -9.76 4.99
C SER A 25 -30.21 -8.43 5.72
N THR A 26 -29.09 -7.72 5.56
CA THR A 26 -28.96 -6.32 5.98
C THR A 26 -29.80 -5.45 5.04
N ARG A 27 -30.89 -4.88 5.57
CA ARG A 27 -31.63 -3.81 4.88
C ARG A 27 -30.69 -2.61 4.75
N MET A 28 -30.31 -2.27 3.53
CA MET A 28 -29.57 -1.05 3.23
C MET A 28 -30.45 0.15 3.58
N ALA A 29 -30.03 0.94 4.57
CA ALA A 29 -30.63 2.22 4.86
C ALA A 29 -30.56 3.10 3.61
N SER A 30 -31.68 3.76 3.29
CA SER A 30 -31.79 4.73 2.20
C SER A 30 -30.69 5.77 2.34
N LYS A 31 -29.74 5.76 1.39
CA LYS A 31 -28.66 6.73 1.31
C LYS A 31 -29.30 8.06 0.90
N GLU A 32 -29.32 9.03 1.79
CA GLU A 32 -29.54 10.43 1.43
C GLU A 32 -28.57 10.74 0.29
N VAL A 33 -29.12 11.06 -0.89
CA VAL A 33 -28.31 11.46 -2.05
C VAL A 33 -27.75 12.82 -1.68
N SER A 34 -26.46 12.86 -1.34
CA SER A 34 -25.75 14.14 -1.19
C SER A 34 -25.93 14.92 -2.48
N GLU A 35 -26.51 16.12 -2.38
CA GLU A 35 -26.72 16.99 -3.52
C GLU A 35 -25.37 17.23 -4.23
N SER A 36 -25.36 17.10 -5.56
CA SER A 36 -24.16 17.34 -6.35
C SER A 36 -23.75 18.79 -6.19
N VAL A 37 -22.53 19.02 -5.70
CA VAL A 37 -22.02 20.37 -5.45
C VAL A 37 -21.91 21.14 -6.77
N ASP A 38 -22.47 22.35 -6.82
CA ASP A 38 -22.30 23.26 -7.95
C ASP A 38 -20.86 23.78 -7.99
N MET A 39 -20.08 23.29 -8.96
CA MET A 39 -18.67 23.63 -9.13
C MET A 39 -18.45 25.02 -9.76
N SER A 40 -19.51 25.73 -10.16
CA SER A 40 -19.40 27.10 -10.69
C SER A 40 -19.27 28.16 -9.59
N GLN A 41 -19.61 27.81 -8.35
CA GLN A 41 -19.49 28.70 -7.20
C GLN A 41 -18.16 28.49 -6.46
N PRO A 42 -17.66 29.52 -5.75
CA PRO A 42 -16.52 29.35 -4.86
C PRO A 42 -16.78 28.25 -3.83
N MET A 43 -15.80 27.37 -3.64
CA MET A 43 -15.85 26.27 -2.69
C MET A 43 -14.86 26.49 -1.55
N TYR A 44 -15.24 26.04 -0.35
CA TYR A 44 -14.35 26.07 0.81
C TYR A 44 -13.18 25.08 0.64
N TRP A 45 -11.96 25.51 0.96
CA TRP A 45 -10.77 24.64 0.99
C TRP A 45 -9.86 25.00 2.16
N ASP A 46 -9.40 23.98 2.88
CA ASP A 46 -8.34 24.10 3.89
C ASP A 46 -6.97 24.01 3.20
N ARG A 47 -6.35 25.17 2.93
CA ARG A 47 -5.07 25.27 2.22
C ARG A 47 -4.07 26.13 2.99
N VAL A 48 -2.83 25.66 3.05
CA VAL A 48 -1.75 26.37 3.76
C VAL A 48 -1.31 27.63 3.00
N ASP A 49 -1.37 27.58 1.66
CA ASP A 49 -1.00 28.66 0.75
C ASP A 49 -2.09 29.72 0.58
N ILE A 50 -3.35 29.37 0.84
CA ILE A 50 -4.50 30.28 0.78
C ILE A 50 -5.13 30.35 2.18
N PRO A 51 -4.59 31.19 3.09
CA PRO A 51 -5.06 31.29 4.49
C PRO A 51 -6.52 31.71 4.63
N LEU A 52 -7.04 32.46 3.66
CA LEU A 52 -8.36 33.05 3.67
C LEU A 52 -9.12 32.52 2.44
N PRO A 53 -9.96 31.48 2.61
CA PRO A 53 -10.76 30.93 1.52
C PRO A 53 -11.86 31.90 1.11
N ASP A 54 -12.28 31.83 -0.15
CA ASP A 54 -13.30 32.73 -0.74
C ASP A 54 -14.70 32.55 -0.12
N ARG A 55 -14.93 31.42 0.52
CA ARG A 55 -16.20 31.04 1.17
C ARG A 55 -15.90 30.58 2.60
N PRO A 56 -16.76 30.88 3.60
CA PRO A 56 -16.61 30.32 4.94
C PRO A 56 -16.94 28.81 4.97
N TYR A 57 -16.47 28.12 6.01
CA TYR A 57 -16.75 26.70 6.18
C TYR A 57 -18.24 26.39 6.36
N LYS A 58 -18.96 27.22 7.14
CA LYS A 58 -20.42 27.11 7.30
C LYS A 58 -21.14 28.26 6.61
N ASP A 59 -21.95 27.95 5.61
CA ASP A 59 -22.83 28.93 4.96
C ASP A 59 -24.19 29.06 5.67
N VAL A 60 -24.75 27.93 6.12
CA VAL A 60 -26.04 27.92 6.80
C VAL A 60 -25.80 28.07 8.30
N LEU A 61 -26.12 29.26 8.81
CA LEU A 61 -25.96 29.60 10.23
C LEU A 61 -27.21 29.25 11.02
N THR A 62 -27.02 28.56 12.15
CA THR A 62 -28.08 28.36 13.14
C THR A 62 -28.41 29.68 13.86
N ASP A 63 -29.54 29.75 14.57
CA ASP A 63 -29.91 30.97 15.29
C ASP A 63 -28.89 31.36 16.38
N ALA A 64 -28.27 30.36 17.00
CA ALA A 64 -27.14 30.56 17.91
C ALA A 64 -25.94 31.19 17.18
N ASP A 65 -25.58 30.66 16.00
CA ASP A 65 -24.47 31.20 15.21
C ASP A 65 -24.76 32.63 14.73
N LYS A 66 -26.00 32.93 14.33
CA LYS A 66 -26.43 34.29 13.98
C LYS A 66 -26.29 35.23 15.18
N SER A 67 -26.69 34.81 16.38
CA SER A 67 -26.52 35.60 17.60
C SER A 67 -25.05 35.88 17.92
N LEU A 68 -24.18 34.89 17.69
CA LEU A 68 -22.74 35.01 17.87
C LEU A 68 -22.13 35.95 16.82
N LYS A 69 -22.59 35.89 15.57
CA LYS A 69 -22.22 36.84 14.50
C LYS A 69 -22.66 38.27 14.78
N GLN A 70 -23.75 38.49 15.52
CA GLN A 70 -24.11 39.84 15.98
C GLN A 70 -23.18 40.32 17.10
N LYS A 71 -22.81 39.44 18.05
CA LYS A 71 -21.81 39.76 19.09
C LYS A 71 -20.42 40.04 18.50
N GLU A 72 -20.03 39.37 17.42
CA GLU A 72 -18.76 39.57 16.71
C GLU A 72 -18.55 41.02 16.25
N LYS A 73 -19.63 41.77 15.96
CA LYS A 73 -19.57 43.17 15.55
C LYS A 73 -19.17 44.13 16.68
N GLY A 74 -19.26 43.69 17.94
CA GLY A 74 -18.87 44.47 19.11
C GLY A 74 -17.39 44.31 19.50
N PRO A 75 -16.98 44.80 20.68
CA PRO A 75 -15.60 44.67 21.16
C PRO A 75 -15.23 43.23 21.49
N TRP A 76 -14.16 42.71 20.88
CA TRP A 76 -13.71 41.32 21.10
C TRP A 76 -13.13 41.04 22.48
N GLY A 77 -12.94 42.08 23.31
CA GLY A 77 -12.63 41.93 24.73
C GLY A 77 -13.77 41.35 25.55
N GLN A 78 -15.02 41.48 25.07
CA GLN A 78 -16.22 40.96 25.74
C GLN A 78 -16.57 39.52 25.34
N LEU A 79 -15.93 39.00 24.27
CA LEU A 79 -16.12 37.63 23.81
C LEU A 79 -15.37 36.65 24.71
N THR A 80 -16.03 35.56 25.11
CA THR A 80 -15.36 34.47 25.83
C THR A 80 -14.39 33.73 24.92
N LYS A 81 -13.51 32.91 25.49
CA LYS A 81 -12.55 32.10 24.72
C LYS A 81 -13.28 31.10 23.82
N GLU A 82 -14.36 30.52 24.32
CA GLU A 82 -15.19 29.56 23.60
C GLU A 82 -15.93 30.22 22.45
N GLU A 83 -16.46 31.44 22.64
CA GLU A 83 -17.11 32.22 21.59
C GLU A 83 -16.14 32.55 20.44
N LYS A 84 -14.88 32.87 20.75
CA LYS A 84 -13.82 33.08 19.74
C LYS A 84 -13.50 31.80 18.97
N ILE A 85 -13.41 30.66 19.65
CA ILE A 85 -13.18 29.35 19.01
C ILE A 85 -14.38 28.97 18.13
N ALA A 86 -15.60 29.24 18.59
CA ALA A 86 -16.81 29.00 17.82
C ALA A 86 -16.82 29.85 16.54
N LEU A 87 -16.54 31.16 16.62
CA LEU A 87 -16.38 32.03 15.45
C LEU A 87 -15.32 31.52 14.47
N TYR A 88 -14.19 31.02 14.98
CA TYR A 88 -13.17 30.39 14.16
C TYR A 88 -13.73 29.17 13.42
N ARG A 89 -14.41 28.25 14.12
CA ARG A 89 -15.00 27.03 13.53
C ARG A 89 -16.21 27.28 12.62
N LEU A 90 -16.80 28.47 12.65
CA LEU A 90 -17.79 28.90 11.65
C LEU A 90 -17.12 29.25 10.32
N THR A 91 -15.95 29.88 10.40
CA THR A 91 -15.23 30.40 9.22
C THR A 91 -14.29 29.35 8.63
N PHE A 92 -13.61 28.58 9.49
CA PHE A 92 -12.60 27.59 9.11
C PHE A 92 -12.92 26.20 9.66
N CYS A 93 -12.73 25.17 8.84
CA CYS A 93 -12.88 23.77 9.24
C CYS A 93 -11.72 23.33 10.12
N LYS A 94 -10.48 23.50 9.63
CA LYS A 94 -9.25 23.02 10.28
C LYS A 94 -8.34 24.16 10.72
N THR A 95 -7.61 23.93 11.80
CA THR A 95 -6.49 24.80 12.20
C THR A 95 -5.22 24.49 11.40
N TYR A 96 -4.28 25.44 11.33
CA TYR A 96 -2.98 25.21 10.67
C TYR A 96 -2.23 23.96 11.17
N PRO A 97 -2.19 23.67 12.48
CA PRO A 97 -1.63 22.41 12.98
C PRO A 97 -2.39 21.17 12.48
N GLU A 98 -3.72 21.20 12.46
CA GLU A 98 -4.56 20.10 11.94
C GLU A 98 -4.34 19.88 10.43
N MET A 99 -4.19 20.94 9.65
CA MET A 99 -3.87 20.85 8.22
C MET A 99 -2.47 20.28 7.96
N LYS A 100 -1.50 20.61 8.82
CA LYS A 100 -0.10 20.15 8.70
C LYS A 100 0.15 18.81 9.39
N GLN A 101 -0.88 18.19 9.97
CA GLN A 101 -0.73 16.92 10.66
C GLN A 101 -0.30 15.84 9.67
N GLN A 102 0.85 15.21 9.94
CA GLN A 102 1.38 14.15 9.09
C GLN A 102 0.58 12.86 9.28
N THR A 103 0.33 12.16 8.18
CA THR A 103 -0.32 10.85 8.18
C THR A 103 0.72 9.72 8.10
N ALA A 104 0.36 8.54 8.60
CA ALA A 104 1.22 7.36 8.53
C ALA A 104 1.03 6.55 7.22
N GLU A 105 0.39 7.14 6.21
CA GLU A 105 0.04 6.46 4.94
C GLU A 105 1.26 5.92 4.19
N TRP A 106 2.42 6.57 4.33
CA TRP A 106 3.67 6.11 3.74
C TRP A 106 4.03 4.68 4.16
N LYS A 107 3.65 4.25 5.38
CA LYS A 107 3.87 2.89 5.86
C LYS A 107 3.04 1.88 5.07
N THR A 108 1.79 2.22 4.79
CA THR A 108 0.88 1.39 3.97
C THR A 108 1.39 1.31 2.53
N VAL A 109 1.83 2.44 1.96
CA VAL A 109 2.41 2.48 0.60
C VAL A 109 3.65 1.60 0.52
N MET A 110 4.61 1.78 1.43
CA MET A 110 5.83 0.96 1.46
C MET A 110 5.52 -0.53 1.69
N GLY A 111 4.58 -0.84 2.59
CA GLY A 111 4.13 -2.22 2.81
C GLY A 111 3.55 -2.85 1.56
N GLY A 112 2.70 -2.12 0.82
CA GLY A 112 2.15 -2.56 -0.46
C GLY A 112 3.24 -2.83 -1.50
N ILE A 113 4.21 -1.93 -1.64
CA ILE A 113 5.34 -2.09 -2.57
C ILE A 113 6.10 -3.39 -2.27
N PHE A 114 6.52 -3.60 -1.02
CA PHE A 114 7.28 -4.81 -0.65
C PHE A 114 6.46 -6.09 -0.79
N PHE A 115 5.16 -6.03 -0.50
CA PHE A 115 4.27 -7.17 -0.70
C PHE A 115 4.23 -7.59 -2.18
N PHE A 116 4.03 -6.65 -3.09
CA PHE A 116 3.97 -6.95 -4.53
C PHE A 116 5.33 -7.34 -5.11
N LEU A 117 6.44 -6.77 -4.62
CA LEU A 117 7.78 -7.22 -4.98
C LEU A 117 8.04 -8.67 -4.53
N GLY A 118 7.68 -9.01 -3.29
CA GLY A 118 7.78 -10.38 -2.78
C GLY A 118 6.90 -11.35 -3.56
N PHE A 119 5.66 -10.98 -3.85
CA PHE A 119 4.75 -11.77 -4.67
C PHE A 119 5.28 -11.99 -6.09
N THR A 120 5.85 -10.96 -6.71
CA THR A 120 6.49 -11.08 -8.04
C THR A 120 7.65 -12.07 -8.00
N GLY A 121 8.45 -12.07 -6.93
CA GLY A 121 9.51 -13.07 -6.72
C GLY A 121 8.99 -14.50 -6.68
N LEU A 122 7.82 -14.74 -6.04
CA LEU A 122 7.18 -16.06 -6.02
C LEU A 122 6.70 -16.50 -7.41
N VAL A 123 6.17 -15.57 -8.21
CA VAL A 123 5.77 -15.85 -9.60
C VAL A 123 6.99 -16.23 -10.45
N ILE A 124 8.09 -15.49 -10.35
CA ILE A 124 9.33 -15.79 -11.07
C ILE A 124 9.89 -17.16 -10.65
N TRP A 125 9.88 -17.47 -9.36
CA TRP A 125 10.29 -18.77 -8.86
C TRP A 125 9.43 -19.90 -9.45
N TRP A 126 8.11 -19.75 -9.46
CA TRP A 126 7.19 -20.72 -10.07
C TRP A 126 7.47 -20.91 -11.57
N GLN A 127 7.66 -19.82 -12.32
CA GLN A 127 8.05 -19.88 -13.73
C GLN A 127 9.37 -20.64 -13.92
N SER A 128 10.34 -20.43 -13.03
CA SER A 128 11.64 -21.10 -13.10
C SER A 128 11.58 -22.60 -12.87
N VAL A 129 10.61 -23.10 -12.10
CA VAL A 129 10.48 -24.54 -11.83
C VAL A 129 9.62 -25.25 -12.87
N TYR A 130 8.54 -24.60 -13.33
CA TYR A 130 7.50 -25.28 -14.12
C TYR A 130 7.39 -24.82 -15.58
N VAL A 131 7.91 -23.65 -15.93
CA VAL A 131 7.71 -23.04 -17.26
C VAL A 131 9.00 -23.00 -18.07
N TYR A 132 10.13 -22.63 -17.45
CA TYR A 132 11.38 -22.47 -18.20
C TYR A 132 12.00 -23.80 -18.63
N PRO A 133 12.48 -23.90 -19.89
CA PRO A 133 13.19 -25.08 -20.36
C PRO A 133 14.54 -25.25 -19.66
N PRO A 134 15.13 -26.46 -19.71
CA PRO A 134 16.48 -26.66 -19.19
C PRO A 134 17.47 -25.72 -19.88
N ARG A 135 18.43 -25.21 -19.10
CA ARG A 135 19.49 -24.35 -19.63
C ARG A 135 20.28 -25.11 -20.70
N PRO A 136 20.74 -24.43 -21.77
CA PRO A 136 21.52 -25.12 -22.79
C PRO A 136 22.86 -25.58 -22.22
N ARG A 137 23.37 -26.70 -22.75
CA ARG A 137 24.64 -27.34 -22.36
C ARG A 137 25.83 -26.36 -22.28
N THR A 138 25.80 -25.26 -23.05
CA THR A 138 26.86 -24.25 -23.01
C THR A 138 27.01 -23.54 -21.66
N PHE A 139 26.02 -23.66 -20.76
CA PHE A 139 26.07 -23.18 -19.39
C PHE A 139 26.56 -24.23 -18.38
N ASP A 140 26.97 -25.41 -18.82
CA ASP A 140 27.65 -26.38 -17.96
C ASP A 140 29.03 -25.87 -17.61
N ASP A 141 29.51 -26.18 -16.41
CA ASP A 141 30.75 -25.55 -15.89
C ASP A 141 32.00 -25.98 -16.67
N GLU A 142 32.03 -27.20 -17.18
CA GLU A 142 33.09 -27.66 -18.09
C GLU A 142 33.09 -26.83 -19.37
N TRP A 143 31.93 -26.66 -20.02
CA TRP A 143 31.83 -25.87 -21.25
C TRP A 143 32.21 -24.41 -21.00
N LYS A 144 31.73 -23.81 -19.90
CA LYS A 144 32.12 -22.45 -19.50
C LYS A 144 33.62 -22.32 -19.32
N SER A 145 34.28 -23.30 -18.70
CA SER A 145 35.73 -23.26 -18.50
C SER A 145 36.52 -23.39 -19.82
N GLN A 146 36.09 -24.27 -20.71
CA GLN A 146 36.68 -24.43 -22.04
C GLN A 146 36.47 -23.17 -22.90
N GLN A 147 35.26 -22.60 -22.83
CA GLN A 147 34.92 -21.35 -23.50
C GLN A 147 35.75 -20.20 -22.93
N LEU A 148 35.87 -20.09 -21.61
CA LEU A 148 36.72 -19.10 -20.94
C LEU A 148 38.17 -19.20 -21.42
N LYS A 149 38.75 -20.40 -21.41
CA LYS A 149 40.11 -20.65 -21.91
C LYS A 149 40.25 -20.21 -23.36
N ARG A 150 39.34 -20.63 -24.23
CA ARG A 150 39.33 -20.21 -25.64
C ARG A 150 39.23 -18.68 -25.79
N MET A 151 38.40 -18.01 -24.99
CA MET A 151 38.27 -16.54 -25.03
C MET A 151 39.58 -15.84 -24.62
N LEU A 152 40.30 -16.38 -23.64
CA LEU A 152 41.61 -15.88 -23.22
C LEU A 152 42.69 -16.17 -24.26
N ASP A 153 42.69 -17.36 -24.85
CA ASP A 153 43.62 -17.76 -25.91
C ASP A 153 43.46 -16.88 -27.16
N MET A 154 42.21 -16.57 -27.54
CA MET A 154 41.88 -15.65 -28.63
C MET A 154 42.04 -14.17 -28.25
N ARG A 155 42.48 -13.84 -27.03
CA ARG A 155 42.71 -12.47 -26.54
C ARG A 155 41.47 -11.57 -26.73
N ILE A 156 40.27 -12.05 -26.40
CA ILE A 156 39.05 -11.25 -26.53
C ILE A 156 39.12 -9.99 -25.67
N ASN A 157 38.94 -8.84 -26.31
CA ASN A 157 38.98 -7.50 -25.72
C ASN A 157 40.20 -7.28 -24.81
N PRO A 158 41.42 -7.22 -25.37
CA PRO A 158 42.66 -7.32 -24.62
C PRO A 158 43.16 -5.99 -24.04
N ILE A 159 42.58 -4.85 -24.43
CA ILE A 159 43.08 -3.52 -24.02
C ILE A 159 42.45 -3.09 -22.69
N GLN A 160 41.12 -3.16 -22.57
CA GLN A 160 40.39 -2.72 -21.37
C GLN A 160 39.40 -3.76 -20.83
N GLY A 161 39.01 -4.73 -21.66
CA GLY A 161 37.93 -5.65 -21.33
C GLY A 161 38.40 -6.95 -20.69
N PHE A 162 37.90 -8.05 -21.22
CA PHE A 162 37.98 -9.36 -20.61
C PHE A 162 39.42 -9.87 -20.46
N SER A 163 40.13 -10.04 -21.57
CA SER A 163 41.50 -10.56 -21.57
C SER A 163 42.50 -9.60 -20.94
N ALA A 164 42.20 -8.29 -20.90
CA ALA A 164 43.02 -7.30 -20.21
C ALA A 164 43.20 -7.61 -18.72
N LYS A 165 42.20 -8.27 -18.11
CA LYS A 165 42.14 -8.64 -16.69
C LYS A 165 42.78 -9.99 -16.36
N TRP A 166 43.31 -10.71 -17.36
CA TRP A 166 44.01 -11.98 -17.14
C TRP A 166 45.52 -11.79 -17.19
N ASP A 167 46.22 -12.34 -16.20
CA ASP A 167 47.67 -12.39 -16.14
C ASP A 167 48.14 -13.65 -16.89
N TYR A 168 48.66 -13.45 -18.10
CA TYR A 168 49.12 -14.53 -18.96
C TYR A 168 50.47 -15.10 -18.52
N GLU A 169 51.26 -14.38 -17.73
CA GLU A 169 52.53 -14.87 -17.20
C GLU A 169 52.29 -15.81 -16.02
N LYS A 170 51.35 -15.45 -15.15
CA LYS A 170 51.04 -16.22 -13.94
C LYS A 170 49.88 -17.22 -14.11
N GLY A 171 49.14 -17.14 -15.21
CA GLY A 171 48.00 -18.02 -15.47
C GLY A 171 46.86 -17.83 -14.47
N GLN A 172 46.60 -16.60 -14.04
CA GLN A 172 45.55 -16.25 -13.08
C GLN A 172 44.88 -14.91 -13.43
N TRP A 173 43.73 -14.62 -12.82
CA TRP A 173 43.14 -13.28 -12.93
C TRP A 173 44.05 -12.25 -12.24
N LYS A 174 44.22 -11.08 -12.86
CA LYS A 174 44.98 -9.94 -12.32
C LYS A 174 44.34 -9.37 -11.07
#